data_AF-A0A4R4XC66-F1
#
_entry.id   AF-A0A4R4XC66-F1
#
_cell.length_a   1.000
_cell.length_b   1.000
_cell.length_c   1.000
_cell.angle_alpha   90.00
_cell.angle_beta   90.00
_cell.angle_gamma   90.00
#
_symmetry.space_group_name_H-M   'P 1'
#
loop_
_entity.id
_entity.type
_entity.pdbx_description
1 polymer ?
#
loop_
_entity_poly.entity_id
_entity_poly.type
_entity_poly.pdbx_seq_one_letter_code
_entity_poly.pdbx_strand_id
1 'polypeptide(L)'
;MARSRRLIAAFAMTGLAVALGLFPYERVDAVAVAKFSAASKDGVPDQYWVETASDVPASGIAKSAAREHGGRVKHVLDNGFVVQMSESQARALAKDSDVVRVLQDTWLRPTAVSQPNPPKHLDRINERVLPLDGAYYPDLNSPKKPGAGKTIYVIDSGINTAHVAFGGRASNAIDVANDPGDQWYNKDCTGHGTAVAALAGGDTYGVARGASIVGIKVQRGCETVVSRFNLVAAVNWITNNAPPKSVVNISIAGPAFDGGSDAGARVVEAAIRASVAAGHTYVVGAGNNDGNACDVSPARMPEVIAVAASSAATDVRWPSSNFGFCVNLYAPGENITTASNLSPTATLTGSGTSFAAPQVAGAVAFRSMSGAPNPGFQVEFESTPNAVKDEPDVNAAQLLHVGGLYANPTDVPIKDKATVSSTIAVSGEGDPGAALGTVLRINAVIKHQARGQLQVDLVVPTGKKYRLHSMSNDTGDDLILKQIPVNASDIPPNGNWQLQIFDGVTGTTGTLIDWNIQF
;
A
#
# COMPACT_ATOMS: atom_id res chain seq x y z
N MET A 1 -7.50 -80.05 -69.14
CA MET A 1 -7.27 -80.01 -67.68
C MET A 1 -7.96 -78.77 -67.12
N ALA A 2 -8.84 -78.94 -66.12
CA ALA A 2 -9.46 -77.94 -65.20
C ALA A 2 -9.77 -76.52 -65.75
N ARG A 3 -11.00 -76.06 -66.04
CA ARG A 3 -12.24 -75.88 -65.21
C ARG A 3 -11.94 -75.55 -63.73
N SER A 4 -12.46 -74.50 -63.08
CA SER A 4 -13.42 -73.43 -63.40
C SER A 4 -13.68 -72.58 -62.12
N ARG A 5 -14.37 -71.44 -62.28
CA ARG A 5 -15.10 -70.63 -61.26
C ARG A 5 -14.20 -69.64 -60.48
N ARG A 6 -14.53 -68.36 -60.24
CA ARG A 6 -15.75 -67.64 -59.81
C ARG A 6 -15.51 -66.13 -60.08
N LEU A 7 -16.42 -65.15 -60.15
CA LEU A 7 -17.88 -65.00 -60.15
C LEU A 7 -18.15 -63.53 -60.56
N ILE A 8 -19.31 -63.30 -61.16
CA ILE A 8 -19.84 -62.05 -61.76
C ILE A 8 -20.58 -61.22 -60.70
N ALA A 9 -20.62 -59.88 -60.82
CA ALA A 9 -21.79 -59.01 -60.59
C ALA A 9 -21.40 -57.53 -60.88
N ALA A 10 -21.77 -56.91 -62.00
CA ALA A 10 -23.09 -56.38 -62.38
C ALA A 10 -23.52 -55.14 -61.56
N PHE A 11 -23.32 -53.97 -62.16
CA PHE A 11 -23.86 -52.68 -61.72
C PHE A 11 -25.35 -52.59 -62.08
N ALA A 12 -26.22 -52.34 -61.10
CA ALA A 12 -27.59 -51.88 -61.34
C ALA A 12 -28.03 -50.95 -60.19
N MET A 13 -28.48 -49.75 -60.57
CA MET A 13 -29.04 -48.73 -59.69
C MET A 13 -30.33 -49.20 -59.01
N THR A 14 -30.48 -48.90 -57.72
CA THR A 14 -31.78 -48.70 -57.07
C THR A 14 -31.64 -47.57 -56.05
N GLY A 15 -32.45 -46.51 -56.24
CA GLY A 15 -32.49 -45.35 -55.37
C GLY A 15 -33.12 -45.68 -54.02
N LEU A 16 -32.48 -45.23 -52.94
CA LEU A 16 -32.99 -45.34 -51.58
C LEU A 16 -33.54 -43.97 -51.15
N ALA A 17 -34.85 -43.91 -50.93
CA ALA A 17 -35.52 -42.76 -50.34
C ALA A 17 -35.08 -42.60 -48.88
N VAL A 18 -34.45 -41.47 -48.55
CA VAL A 18 -34.15 -41.09 -47.17
C VAL A 18 -35.38 -40.42 -46.59
N ALA A 19 -36.04 -41.10 -45.65
CA ALA A 19 -37.07 -40.50 -44.81
C ALA A 19 -36.42 -39.45 -43.90
N LEU A 20 -36.66 -38.16 -44.16
CA LEU A 20 -36.35 -37.08 -43.23
C LEU A 20 -37.24 -37.21 -41.99
N GLY A 21 -36.67 -37.77 -40.92
CA GLY A 21 -37.26 -37.67 -39.59
C GLY A 21 -37.29 -36.21 -39.15
N LEU A 22 -38.51 -35.65 -39.03
CA LEU A 22 -38.76 -34.39 -38.36
C LEU A 22 -38.51 -34.59 -36.85
N PHE A 23 -37.30 -34.27 -36.39
CA PHE A 23 -37.11 -33.98 -34.97
C PHE A 23 -37.75 -32.62 -34.69
N PRO A 24 -38.61 -32.49 -33.66
CA PRO A 24 -39.05 -31.17 -33.23
C PRO A 24 -37.80 -30.38 -32.79
N TYR A 25 -37.54 -29.27 -33.46
CA TYR A 25 -36.58 -28.29 -32.97
C TYR A 25 -37.20 -27.70 -31.70
N GLU A 26 -36.71 -28.10 -30.53
CA GLU A 26 -36.92 -27.29 -29.34
C GLU A 26 -36.31 -25.92 -29.65
N ARG A 27 -37.15 -24.87 -29.66
CA ARG A 27 -36.63 -23.51 -29.62
C ARG A 27 -35.79 -23.43 -28.36
N VAL A 28 -34.50 -23.18 -28.52
CA VAL A 28 -33.70 -22.65 -27.42
C VAL A 28 -34.32 -21.28 -27.14
N ASP A 29 -35.09 -21.17 -26.06
CA ASP A 29 -35.56 -19.88 -25.59
C ASP A 29 -34.33 -18.97 -25.46
N ALA A 30 -34.39 -17.80 -26.09
CA ALA A 30 -33.37 -16.79 -25.90
C ALA A 30 -33.24 -16.54 -24.40
N VAL A 31 -32.09 -16.87 -23.82
CA VAL A 31 -31.79 -16.58 -22.42
C VAL A 31 -32.06 -15.09 -22.24
N ALA A 32 -33.13 -14.75 -21.52
CA ALA A 32 -33.44 -13.36 -21.20
C ALA A 32 -32.23 -12.81 -20.45
N VAL A 33 -31.44 -11.98 -21.12
CA VAL A 33 -30.33 -11.27 -20.47
C VAL A 33 -30.99 -10.41 -19.39
N ALA A 34 -30.68 -10.68 -18.13
CA ALA A 34 -31.25 -9.93 -17.03
C ALA A 34 -30.94 -8.44 -17.26
N LYS A 35 -31.99 -7.60 -17.31
CA LYS A 35 -31.85 -6.15 -17.44
C LYS A 35 -31.03 -5.55 -16.30
N PHE A 36 -30.98 -6.21 -15.15
CA PHE A 36 -30.12 -5.83 -14.03
C PHE A 36 -28.77 -6.56 -14.08
N SER A 37 -27.68 -5.81 -13.94
CA SER A 37 -26.33 -6.33 -13.80
C SER A 37 -25.64 -5.73 -12.57
N ALA A 38 -25.26 -6.59 -11.62
CA ALA A 38 -24.38 -6.20 -10.53
C ALA A 38 -22.93 -6.14 -11.03
N ALA A 39 -22.13 -5.27 -10.42
CA ALA A 39 -20.70 -5.20 -10.72
C ALA A 39 -20.00 -6.47 -10.21
N SER A 40 -19.11 -7.06 -11.02
CA SER A 40 -18.30 -8.22 -10.61
C SER A 40 -17.14 -7.85 -9.68
N LYS A 41 -16.67 -6.59 -9.75
CA LYS A 41 -15.74 -5.96 -8.81
C LYS A 41 -15.95 -4.44 -8.82
N ASP A 42 -15.41 -3.75 -7.82
CA ASP A 42 -15.35 -2.27 -7.76
C ASP A 42 -16.74 -1.59 -7.88
N GLY A 43 -17.82 -2.27 -7.48
CA GLY A 43 -19.18 -1.70 -7.54
C GLY A 43 -19.37 -0.58 -6.52
N VAL A 44 -19.98 0.52 -6.93
CA VAL A 44 -20.41 1.57 -6.00
C VAL A 44 -21.66 1.07 -5.25
N PRO A 45 -21.64 0.99 -3.91
CA PRO A 45 -22.81 0.55 -3.15
C PRO A 45 -24.03 1.44 -3.42
N ASP A 46 -25.18 0.81 -3.63
CA ASP A 46 -26.48 1.46 -3.82
C ASP A 46 -26.53 2.52 -4.93
N GLN A 47 -25.66 2.43 -5.94
CA GLN A 47 -25.64 3.38 -7.07
C GLN A 47 -25.68 2.64 -8.40
N TYR A 48 -26.57 3.11 -9.28
CA TYR A 48 -26.86 2.46 -10.53
C TYR A 48 -26.96 3.47 -11.67
N TRP A 49 -26.43 3.10 -12.83
CA TRP A 49 -26.75 3.73 -14.10
C TRP A 49 -27.93 3.00 -14.73
N VAL A 50 -28.96 3.76 -15.09
CA VAL A 50 -30.19 3.28 -15.72
C VAL A 50 -30.20 3.79 -17.15
N GLU A 51 -30.15 2.87 -18.12
CA GLU A 51 -30.31 3.18 -19.54
C GLU A 51 -31.80 3.15 -19.88
N THR A 52 -32.30 4.19 -20.53
CA THR A 52 -33.70 4.28 -20.97
C THR A 52 -33.83 3.98 -22.47
N ALA A 53 -35.01 3.55 -22.90
CA ALA A 53 -35.31 3.37 -24.32
C ALA A 53 -35.11 4.67 -25.09
N SER A 54 -34.64 4.58 -26.34
CA SER A 54 -34.19 5.75 -27.12
C SER A 54 -35.31 6.75 -27.47
N ASP A 55 -36.57 6.33 -27.37
CA ASP A 55 -37.78 7.14 -27.55
C ASP A 55 -38.38 7.66 -26.24
N VAL A 56 -37.78 7.31 -25.09
CA VAL A 56 -38.25 7.71 -23.76
C VAL A 56 -37.28 8.72 -23.13
N PRO A 57 -37.75 9.95 -22.80
CA PRO A 57 -36.92 10.92 -22.10
C PRO A 57 -36.49 10.42 -20.71
N ALA A 58 -35.17 10.30 -20.49
CA ALA A 58 -34.60 9.82 -19.23
C ALA A 58 -35.09 10.63 -18.00
N SER A 59 -35.39 11.91 -18.18
CA SER A 59 -35.92 12.79 -17.12
C SER A 59 -37.31 12.36 -16.60
N GLY A 60 -38.12 11.67 -17.41
CA GLY A 60 -39.42 11.14 -17.01
C GLY A 60 -39.26 9.93 -16.08
N ILE A 61 -38.45 8.96 -16.51
CA ILE A 61 -38.17 7.74 -15.73
C ILE A 61 -37.38 8.06 -14.47
N ALA A 62 -36.44 9.00 -14.50
CA ALA A 62 -35.74 9.46 -13.31
C ALA A 62 -36.69 9.99 -12.22
N LYS A 63 -37.77 10.68 -12.61
CA LYS A 63 -38.79 11.15 -11.66
C LYS A 63 -39.63 10.00 -11.08
N SER A 64 -39.97 8.98 -11.88
CA SER A 64 -40.63 7.76 -11.40
C SER A 64 -39.70 6.99 -10.45
N ALA A 65 -38.43 6.78 -10.80
CA ALA A 65 -37.43 6.15 -9.95
C ALA A 65 -37.33 6.84 -8.57
N ALA A 66 -37.44 8.18 -8.52
CA ALA A 66 -37.44 8.91 -7.27
C ALA A 66 -38.74 8.83 -6.47
N ARG A 67 -39.89 8.79 -7.14
CA ARG A 67 -41.22 8.80 -6.49
C ARG A 67 -41.73 7.42 -6.11
N GLU A 68 -41.48 6.43 -6.95
CA GLU A 68 -42.09 5.09 -6.90
C GLU A 68 -41.12 4.04 -6.35
N HIS A 69 -39.82 4.20 -6.63
CA HIS A 69 -38.78 3.29 -6.15
C HIS A 69 -37.94 3.87 -5.00
N GLY A 70 -38.21 5.11 -4.58
CA GLY A 70 -37.50 5.77 -3.47
C GLY A 70 -36.04 6.12 -3.76
N GLY A 71 -35.64 6.16 -5.03
CA GLY A 71 -34.26 6.45 -5.43
C GLY A 71 -33.92 7.95 -5.38
N ARG A 72 -32.67 8.29 -5.06
CA ARG A 72 -32.16 9.65 -5.18
C ARG A 72 -31.43 9.80 -6.51
N VAL A 73 -32.04 10.48 -7.47
CA VAL A 73 -31.40 10.76 -8.78
C VAL A 73 -30.23 11.72 -8.58
N LYS A 74 -29.05 11.33 -9.06
CA LYS A 74 -27.82 12.13 -9.01
C LYS A 74 -27.60 12.91 -10.31
N HIS A 75 -27.74 12.25 -11.46
CA HIS A 75 -27.50 12.83 -12.77
C HIS A 75 -28.54 12.34 -13.77
N VAL A 76 -28.95 13.20 -14.71
CA VAL A 76 -29.76 12.82 -15.87
C VAL A 76 -28.90 13.06 -17.11
N LEU A 77 -28.81 12.05 -17.96
CA LEU A 77 -28.03 11.98 -19.20
C LEU A 77 -28.99 11.81 -20.38
N ASP A 78 -28.49 11.99 -21.61
CA ASP A 78 -29.33 11.91 -22.80
C ASP A 78 -29.96 10.52 -23.03
N ASN A 79 -29.25 9.46 -22.63
CA ASN A 79 -29.66 8.06 -22.78
C ASN A 79 -29.97 7.35 -21.45
N GLY A 80 -30.10 8.07 -20.35
CA GLY A 80 -30.30 7.45 -19.06
C GLY A 80 -30.09 8.37 -17.86
N PHE A 81 -29.95 7.79 -16.67
CA PHE A 81 -29.73 8.56 -15.46
C PHE A 81 -28.96 7.75 -14.42
N VAL A 82 -28.30 8.44 -13.50
CA VAL A 82 -27.62 7.84 -12.35
C VAL A 82 -28.50 8.02 -11.12
N VAL A 83 -28.77 6.95 -10.40
CA VAL A 83 -29.66 6.95 -9.24
C VAL A 83 -29.06 6.17 -8.09
N GLN A 84 -29.28 6.67 -6.88
CA GLN A 84 -28.91 5.99 -5.65
C GLN A 84 -30.15 5.30 -5.05
N MET A 85 -30.12 3.98 -4.88
CA MET A 85 -31.22 3.15 -4.35
C MET A 85 -30.67 1.78 -3.93
N SER A 86 -31.41 0.99 -3.15
CA SER A 86 -30.98 -0.37 -2.82
C SER A 86 -30.96 -1.28 -4.05
N GLU A 87 -30.19 -2.37 -3.99
CA GLU A 87 -30.19 -3.38 -5.06
C GLU A 87 -31.59 -3.95 -5.35
N SER A 88 -32.39 -4.15 -4.30
CA SER A 88 -33.79 -4.61 -4.45
C SER A 88 -34.65 -3.60 -5.21
N GLN A 89 -34.45 -2.30 -4.97
CA GLN A 89 -35.11 -1.22 -5.71
C GLN A 89 -34.59 -1.14 -7.16
N ALA A 90 -33.29 -1.31 -7.39
CA ALA A 90 -32.68 -1.32 -8.71
C ALA A 90 -33.16 -2.51 -9.56
N ARG A 91 -33.30 -3.69 -8.95
CA ARG A 91 -33.90 -4.88 -9.57
C ARG A 91 -35.38 -4.70 -9.87
N ALA A 92 -36.10 -3.92 -9.06
CA ALA A 92 -37.50 -3.57 -9.33
C ALA A 92 -37.60 -2.60 -10.51
N LEU A 93 -36.77 -1.56 -10.54
CA LEU A 93 -36.69 -0.59 -11.63
C LEU A 93 -36.28 -1.25 -12.97
N ALA A 94 -35.41 -2.26 -12.92
CA ALA A 94 -35.04 -3.03 -14.12
C ALA A 94 -36.20 -3.80 -14.78
N LYS A 95 -37.37 -3.89 -14.12
CA LYS A 95 -38.58 -4.52 -14.69
C LYS A 95 -39.44 -3.55 -15.50
N ASP A 96 -39.15 -2.24 -15.44
CA ASP A 96 -39.85 -1.24 -16.22
C ASP A 96 -39.65 -1.50 -17.74
N SER A 97 -40.73 -1.31 -18.53
CA SER A 97 -40.69 -1.49 -19.98
C SER A 97 -39.77 -0.48 -20.66
N ASP A 98 -39.66 0.72 -20.10
CA ASP A 98 -38.95 1.86 -20.65
C ASP A 98 -37.47 1.88 -20.23
N VAL A 99 -37.08 0.97 -19.33
CA VAL A 99 -35.69 0.74 -18.91
C VAL A 99 -35.08 -0.36 -19.76
N VAL A 100 -33.99 -0.04 -20.46
CA VAL A 100 -33.22 -0.99 -21.27
C VAL A 100 -32.37 -1.87 -20.37
N ARG A 101 -31.62 -1.25 -19.44
CA ARG A 101 -30.85 -1.97 -18.42
C ARG A 101 -30.54 -1.09 -17.20
N VAL A 102 -30.20 -1.76 -16.11
CA VAL A 102 -29.72 -1.18 -14.86
C VAL A 102 -28.37 -1.81 -14.54
N LEU A 103 -27.32 -1.02 -14.62
CA LEU A 103 -25.96 -1.45 -14.28
C LEU A 103 -25.59 -0.84 -12.95
N GLN A 104 -25.05 -1.65 -12.03
CA GLN A 104 -24.38 -1.09 -10.86
C GLN A 104 -23.19 -0.26 -11.33
N ASP A 105 -23.10 0.97 -10.84
CA ASP A 105 -21.98 1.84 -11.17
C ASP A 105 -20.68 1.23 -10.64
N THR A 106 -19.55 1.54 -11.30
CA THR A 106 -18.24 1.02 -10.93
C THR A 106 -17.26 2.16 -10.73
N TRP A 107 -16.40 2.01 -9.72
CA TRP A 107 -15.29 2.91 -9.52
C TRP A 107 -14.31 2.78 -10.69
N LEU A 108 -14.14 3.85 -11.47
CA LEU A 108 -13.07 3.97 -12.45
C LEU A 108 -11.79 4.44 -11.75
N ARG A 109 -10.68 3.74 -11.98
CA ARG A 109 -9.37 4.08 -11.42
C ARG A 109 -8.56 4.88 -12.45
N PRO A 110 -7.94 6.01 -12.09
CA PRO A 110 -6.96 6.67 -12.95
C PRO A 110 -5.81 5.71 -13.27
N THR A 111 -5.23 5.79 -14.48
CA THR A 111 -3.97 5.10 -14.82
C THR A 111 -2.81 5.77 -14.08
N ALA A 112 -2.67 5.48 -12.78
CA ALA A 112 -1.43 5.69 -12.07
C ALA A 112 -0.42 4.60 -12.45
N VAL A 113 0.88 4.89 -12.27
CA VAL A 113 1.96 3.91 -12.42
C VAL A 113 1.90 2.94 -11.23
N SER A 114 0.90 2.06 -11.20
CA SER A 114 0.88 0.95 -10.26
C SER A 114 1.87 -0.12 -10.72
N GLN A 115 2.40 -0.89 -9.78
CA GLN A 115 3.00 -2.17 -10.15
C GLN A 115 1.87 -3.19 -10.26
N PRO A 116 1.50 -3.65 -11.47
CA PRO A 116 0.58 -4.77 -11.60
C PRO A 116 1.26 -6.05 -11.12
N ASN A 117 0.49 -6.91 -10.44
CA ASN A 117 0.99 -8.18 -9.88
C ASN A 117 2.24 -7.99 -9.00
N PRO A 118 2.18 -7.09 -7.99
CA PRO A 118 3.28 -6.94 -7.06
C PRO A 118 3.49 -8.22 -6.24
N PRO A 119 4.67 -8.40 -5.62
CA PRO A 119 4.81 -9.35 -4.52
C PRO A 119 3.68 -9.15 -3.50
N LYS A 120 3.07 -10.25 -3.04
CA LYS A 120 1.88 -10.23 -2.17
C LYS A 120 2.05 -9.39 -0.91
N HIS A 121 3.27 -9.29 -0.36
CA HIS A 121 3.50 -8.45 0.81
C HIS A 121 3.34 -6.98 0.53
N LEU A 122 3.76 -6.52 -0.66
CA LEU A 122 3.59 -5.13 -1.06
C LEU A 122 2.12 -4.82 -1.29
N ASP A 123 1.41 -5.71 -1.99
CA ASP A 123 -0.05 -5.66 -2.20
C ASP A 123 -0.80 -5.57 -0.86
N ARG A 124 -0.38 -6.37 0.12
CA ARG A 124 -1.03 -6.37 1.42
C ARG A 124 -0.82 -5.08 2.19
N ILE A 125 0.39 -4.53 2.21
CA ILE A 125 0.66 -3.34 3.02
C ILE A 125 0.09 -2.07 2.39
N ASN A 126 -0.20 -1.99 1.09
CA ASN A 126 -0.85 -0.80 0.52
C ASN A 126 -2.37 -0.79 0.65
N GLU A 127 -2.96 -1.81 1.25
CA GLU A 127 -4.39 -1.90 1.51
C GLU A 127 -4.65 -2.08 3.01
N ARG A 128 -5.85 -1.73 3.47
CA ARG A 128 -6.23 -1.91 4.87
C ARG A 128 -6.94 -3.23 5.12
N VAL A 129 -7.68 -3.73 4.15
CA VAL A 129 -8.54 -4.93 4.27
C VAL A 129 -8.33 -5.88 3.10
N LEU A 130 -8.56 -7.18 3.34
CA LEU A 130 -8.66 -8.20 2.29
C LEU A 130 -10.07 -8.18 1.66
N PRO A 131 -10.25 -8.67 0.41
CA PRO A 131 -9.24 -9.24 -0.49
C PRO A 131 -8.41 -8.17 -1.23
N LEU A 132 -7.20 -8.56 -1.65
CA LEU A 132 -6.24 -7.70 -2.35
C LEU A 132 -6.65 -7.42 -3.80
N ASP A 133 -6.27 -6.25 -4.33
CA ASP A 133 -6.61 -5.82 -5.68
C ASP A 133 -5.57 -6.20 -6.76
N GLY A 134 -4.40 -6.71 -6.36
CA GLY A 134 -3.33 -7.14 -7.25
C GLY A 134 -2.47 -6.00 -7.78
N ALA A 135 -2.44 -4.85 -7.11
CA ALA A 135 -1.69 -3.68 -7.51
C ALA A 135 -1.07 -2.94 -6.31
N TYR A 136 0.21 -2.59 -6.46
CA TYR A 136 0.94 -1.81 -5.46
C TYR A 136 1.05 -0.36 -5.91
N TYR A 137 0.56 0.55 -5.07
CA TYR A 137 0.51 1.99 -5.35
C TYR A 137 1.30 2.83 -4.34
N PRO A 138 2.62 2.63 -4.21
CA PRO A 138 3.39 3.30 -3.17
C PRO A 138 3.62 4.79 -3.44
N ASP A 139 3.18 5.28 -4.60
CA ASP A 139 3.56 6.56 -5.17
C ASP A 139 2.41 7.16 -6.00
N LEU A 140 1.18 7.14 -5.47
CA LEU A 140 0.07 7.86 -6.10
C LEU A 140 0.34 9.36 -5.97
N ASN A 141 1.10 9.87 -6.95
CA ASN A 141 1.33 11.25 -7.31
C ASN A 141 2.54 11.98 -6.70
N SER A 142 3.55 11.30 -6.14
CA SER A 142 4.85 11.96 -5.86
C SER A 142 5.78 11.82 -7.08
N PRO A 143 6.55 12.87 -7.44
CA PRO A 143 7.55 12.77 -8.50
C PRO A 143 8.82 12.00 -8.06
N LYS A 144 8.91 11.63 -6.78
CA LYS A 144 10.06 10.94 -6.18
C LYS A 144 9.65 9.55 -5.70
N LYS A 145 10.49 8.56 -6.01
CA LYS A 145 10.37 7.21 -5.47
C LYS A 145 10.29 7.22 -3.93
N PRO A 146 9.49 6.35 -3.30
CA PRO A 146 9.41 6.20 -1.85
C PRO A 146 10.80 5.99 -1.20
N GLY A 147 11.11 6.69 -0.13
CA GLY A 147 12.44 6.70 0.51
C GLY A 147 13.53 7.54 -0.19
N ALA A 148 13.26 8.25 -1.28
CA ALA A 148 14.28 9.05 -1.97
C ALA A 148 14.99 10.07 -1.05
N GLY A 149 16.32 10.07 -1.10
CA GLY A 149 17.17 10.93 -0.26
C GLY A 149 17.32 10.43 1.19
N LYS A 150 16.88 9.21 1.50
CA LYS A 150 17.06 8.56 2.79
C LYS A 150 17.98 7.35 2.67
N THR A 151 18.60 7.00 3.79
CA THR A 151 19.49 5.84 3.90
C THR A 151 18.94 4.86 4.91
N ILE A 152 18.85 3.60 4.51
CA ILE A 152 18.51 2.48 5.37
C ILE A 152 19.80 1.69 5.63
N TYR A 153 20.21 1.62 6.89
CA TYR A 153 21.32 0.79 7.34
C TYR A 153 20.79 -0.59 7.72
N VAL A 154 21.42 -1.64 7.21
CA VAL A 154 21.03 -3.04 7.45
C VAL A 154 22.16 -3.72 8.21
N ILE A 155 21.96 -3.96 9.50
CA ILE A 155 22.91 -4.71 10.33
C ILE A 155 22.58 -6.20 10.19
N ASP A 156 23.39 -6.94 9.43
CA ASP A 156 23.10 -8.33 9.06
C ASP A 156 24.35 -9.12 8.60
N SER A 157 24.19 -10.13 7.74
CA SER A 157 25.25 -10.98 7.19
C SER A 157 26.11 -10.32 6.10
N GLY A 158 25.75 -9.09 5.68
CA GLY A 158 26.28 -8.37 4.52
C GLY A 158 25.23 -8.21 3.42
N ILE A 159 25.56 -7.53 2.31
CA ILE A 159 24.67 -7.42 1.15
C ILE A 159 25.41 -7.82 -0.13
N ASN A 160 24.74 -8.60 -1.00
CA ASN A 160 25.13 -8.75 -2.41
C ASN A 160 24.74 -7.48 -3.19
N THR A 161 25.63 -6.48 -3.18
CA THR A 161 25.39 -5.16 -3.79
C THR A 161 25.23 -5.19 -5.31
N ALA A 162 25.68 -6.27 -5.96
CA ALA A 162 25.54 -6.49 -7.40
C ALA A 162 24.13 -6.98 -7.80
N HIS A 163 23.26 -7.29 -6.83
CA HIS A 163 21.92 -7.78 -7.13
C HIS A 163 21.05 -6.69 -7.80
N VAL A 164 20.41 -7.04 -8.93
CA VAL A 164 19.66 -6.08 -9.77
C VAL A 164 18.48 -5.45 -9.05
N ALA A 165 17.94 -6.13 -8.03
CA ALA A 165 16.87 -5.61 -7.18
C ALA A 165 17.25 -4.30 -6.48
N PHE A 166 18.53 -3.93 -6.37
CA PHE A 166 18.93 -2.67 -5.73
C PHE A 166 19.12 -1.50 -6.71
N GLY A 167 19.13 -1.74 -8.02
CA GLY A 167 19.33 -0.69 -9.02
C GLY A 167 20.60 0.14 -8.81
N GLY A 168 21.65 -0.44 -8.22
CA GLY A 168 22.91 0.25 -7.89
C GLY A 168 22.90 1.09 -6.61
N ARG A 169 21.81 1.07 -5.81
CA ARG A 169 21.67 1.87 -4.58
C ARG A 169 22.20 1.19 -3.31
N ALA A 170 22.68 -0.05 -3.41
CA ALA A 170 23.21 -0.81 -2.27
C ALA A 170 24.74 -0.72 -2.19
N SER A 171 25.26 -0.60 -0.96
CA SER A 171 26.69 -0.62 -0.64
C SER A 171 26.93 -1.38 0.67
N ASN A 172 28.16 -1.85 0.91
CA ASN A 172 28.58 -2.35 2.22
C ASN A 172 29.55 -1.34 2.83
N ALA A 173 29.32 -0.90 4.07
CA ALA A 173 30.15 0.14 4.69
C ALA A 173 31.24 -0.44 5.59
N ILE A 174 30.94 -1.46 6.38
CA ILE A 174 31.91 -2.11 7.26
C ILE A 174 31.53 -3.56 7.54
N ASP A 175 32.55 -4.39 7.68
CA ASP A 175 32.50 -5.72 8.24
C ASP A 175 33.12 -5.69 9.64
N VAL A 176 32.27 -5.66 10.67
CA VAL A 176 32.74 -5.57 12.06
C VAL A 176 33.17 -6.91 12.62
N ALA A 177 32.85 -8.02 11.94
CA ALA A 177 33.46 -9.30 12.27
C ALA A 177 34.98 -9.28 12.04
N ASN A 178 35.42 -8.38 11.13
CA ASN A 178 36.81 -8.00 10.88
C ASN A 178 37.72 -9.22 10.79
N ASP A 179 37.41 -10.09 9.84
CA ASP A 179 38.08 -11.32 9.48
C ASP A 179 38.85 -11.16 8.15
N PRO A 180 39.89 -10.30 8.10
CA PRO A 180 40.67 -10.08 6.90
C PRO A 180 41.32 -11.39 6.44
N GLY A 181 41.10 -11.75 5.18
CA GLY A 181 41.54 -13.02 4.59
C GLY A 181 40.41 -14.04 4.37
N ASP A 182 39.23 -13.81 4.95
CA ASP A 182 38.02 -14.53 4.53
C ASP A 182 37.58 -14.07 3.13
N GLN A 183 37.26 -15.01 2.24
CA GLN A 183 36.76 -14.73 0.89
C GLN A 183 35.42 -13.96 0.90
N TRP A 184 34.70 -14.02 2.02
CA TRP A 184 33.44 -13.36 2.32
C TRP A 184 33.58 -12.06 3.10
N TYR A 185 34.80 -11.59 3.32
CA TYR A 185 35.05 -10.27 3.91
C TYR A 185 34.30 -9.18 3.13
N ASN A 186 33.48 -8.39 3.83
CA ASN A 186 32.57 -7.39 3.24
C ASN A 186 31.56 -7.93 2.20
N LYS A 187 31.23 -9.23 2.23
CA LYS A 187 30.25 -9.87 1.35
C LYS A 187 29.20 -10.64 2.14
N ASP A 188 28.04 -10.80 1.51
CA ASP A 188 26.97 -11.65 2.05
C ASP A 188 27.17 -13.11 1.65
N CYS A 189 27.56 -13.95 2.62
CA CYS A 189 27.66 -15.39 2.39
C CYS A 189 26.33 -16.13 2.60
N THR A 190 25.54 -15.75 3.60
CA THR A 190 24.34 -16.50 3.99
C THR A 190 23.09 -16.07 3.22
N GLY A 191 23.07 -14.85 2.68
CA GLY A 191 21.97 -14.32 1.90
C GLY A 191 20.90 -13.60 2.71
N HIS A 192 20.95 -13.68 4.04
CA HIS A 192 19.94 -13.08 4.91
C HIS A 192 19.94 -11.55 4.79
N GLY A 193 21.11 -10.92 4.86
CA GLY A 193 21.25 -9.47 4.71
C GLY A 193 20.81 -8.95 3.35
N THR A 194 21.11 -9.67 2.26
CA THR A 194 20.59 -9.36 0.92
C THR A 194 19.06 -9.41 0.87
N ALA A 195 18.46 -10.45 1.45
CA ALA A 195 17.02 -10.65 1.48
C ALA A 195 16.28 -9.52 2.20
N VAL A 196 16.73 -9.17 3.40
CA VAL A 196 16.09 -8.12 4.22
C VAL A 196 16.36 -6.73 3.66
N ALA A 197 17.55 -6.48 3.12
CA ALA A 197 17.85 -5.23 2.42
C ALA A 197 16.90 -5.02 1.23
N ALA A 198 16.65 -6.07 0.44
CA ALA A 198 15.77 -5.97 -0.72
C ALA A 198 14.30 -5.71 -0.33
N LEU A 199 13.83 -6.23 0.81
CA LEU A 199 12.49 -5.93 1.35
C LEU A 199 12.37 -4.51 1.90
N ALA A 200 13.46 -3.94 2.41
CA ALA A 200 13.45 -2.56 2.89
C ALA A 200 13.42 -1.55 1.74
N GLY A 201 14.31 -1.70 0.75
CA GLY A 201 14.53 -0.67 -0.27
C GLY A 201 14.83 -1.16 -1.68
N GLY A 202 14.66 -2.45 -1.99
CA GLY A 202 14.81 -2.94 -3.36
C GLY A 202 13.78 -2.33 -4.33
N ASP A 203 14.13 -2.14 -5.60
CA ASP A 203 13.22 -1.68 -6.65
C ASP A 203 12.05 -2.65 -6.89
N THR A 204 12.29 -3.95 -6.74
CA THR A 204 11.29 -5.01 -7.01
C THR A 204 10.48 -5.39 -5.76
N TYR A 205 11.17 -5.59 -4.64
CA TYR A 205 10.60 -6.19 -3.42
C TYR A 205 10.42 -5.17 -2.29
N GLY A 206 10.99 -3.98 -2.44
CA GLY A 206 11.16 -3.03 -1.37
C GLY A 206 10.02 -2.02 -1.25
N VAL A 207 9.83 -1.57 -0.01
CA VAL A 207 8.93 -0.48 0.35
C VAL A 207 9.54 0.87 -0.04
N ALA A 208 10.79 1.14 0.32
CA ALA A 208 11.50 2.39 0.07
C ALA A 208 12.39 2.35 -1.19
N ARG A 209 11.76 2.26 -2.38
CA ARG A 209 12.45 2.07 -3.68
C ARG A 209 13.43 3.18 -4.10
N GLY A 210 13.40 4.32 -3.44
CA GLY A 210 14.30 5.46 -3.65
C GLY A 210 15.41 5.57 -2.61
N ALA A 211 15.39 4.77 -1.53
CA ALA A 211 16.37 4.87 -0.47
C ALA A 211 17.74 4.29 -0.89
N SER A 212 18.82 4.87 -0.38
CA SER A 212 20.12 4.20 -0.40
C SER A 212 20.15 3.11 0.66
N ILE A 213 20.81 1.99 0.37
CA ILE A 213 20.91 0.86 1.31
C ILE A 213 22.38 0.64 1.66
N VAL A 214 22.67 0.54 2.95
CA VAL A 214 24.03 0.37 3.46
C VAL A 214 24.09 -0.84 4.38
N GLY A 215 24.80 -1.88 3.95
CA GLY A 215 25.04 -3.09 4.72
C GLY A 215 26.14 -2.89 5.76
N ILE A 216 25.87 -3.37 6.98
CA ILE A 216 26.82 -3.48 8.08
C ILE A 216 26.91 -4.96 8.45
N LYS A 217 28.01 -5.61 8.08
CA LYS A 217 28.17 -7.04 8.30
C LYS A 217 28.64 -7.31 9.72
N VAL A 218 27.88 -8.11 10.47
CA VAL A 218 28.17 -8.48 11.87
C VAL A 218 28.53 -9.96 12.05
N GLN A 219 28.37 -10.75 11.01
CA GLN A 219 28.56 -12.19 11.00
C GLN A 219 29.95 -12.57 10.51
N ARG A 220 30.64 -13.49 11.20
CA ARG A 220 31.91 -14.07 10.73
C ARG A 220 31.66 -15.05 9.59
N GLY A 221 32.40 -14.90 8.49
CA GLY A 221 32.27 -15.75 7.30
C GLY A 221 30.80 -16.05 6.94
N CYS A 222 30.42 -17.33 7.07
CA CYS A 222 29.09 -17.88 6.77
C CYS A 222 28.32 -18.43 7.99
N GLU A 223 28.75 -18.10 9.22
CA GLU A 223 28.10 -18.59 10.44
C GLU A 223 26.62 -18.17 10.53
N THR A 224 25.71 -19.01 10.98
CA THR A 224 24.28 -18.60 11.11
C THR A 224 23.98 -17.87 12.43
N VAL A 225 25.02 -17.50 13.18
CA VAL A 225 24.93 -16.85 14.50
C VAL A 225 25.75 -15.56 14.52
N VAL A 226 25.41 -14.66 15.43
CA VAL A 226 26.04 -13.34 15.53
C VAL A 226 26.48 -13.06 16.96
N SER A 227 27.69 -12.53 17.11
CA SER A 227 28.22 -12.05 18.38
C SER A 227 27.47 -10.80 18.85
N ARG A 228 27.02 -10.79 20.11
CA ARG A 228 26.44 -9.60 20.76
C ARG A 228 27.38 -8.39 20.68
N PHE A 229 28.70 -8.60 20.80
CA PHE A 229 29.67 -7.51 20.69
C PHE A 229 29.89 -7.01 19.26
N ASN A 230 29.67 -7.86 18.25
CA ASN A 230 29.64 -7.41 16.86
C ASN A 230 28.42 -6.52 16.62
N LEU A 231 27.25 -6.86 17.17
CA LEU A 231 26.08 -5.96 17.13
C LEU A 231 26.38 -4.61 17.79
N VAL A 232 27.02 -4.60 18.96
CA VAL A 232 27.44 -3.35 19.64
C VAL A 232 28.40 -2.54 18.78
N ALA A 233 29.40 -3.18 18.16
CA ALA A 233 30.36 -2.51 17.29
C ALA A 233 29.68 -1.90 16.05
N ALA A 234 28.74 -2.62 15.43
CA ALA A 234 27.95 -2.12 14.32
C ALA A 234 27.07 -0.93 14.70
N VAL A 235 26.39 -1.00 15.84
CA VAL A 235 25.57 0.11 16.36
C VAL A 235 26.44 1.34 16.63
N ASN A 236 27.58 1.17 17.32
CA ASN A 236 28.51 2.27 17.58
C ASN A 236 29.08 2.87 16.30
N TRP A 237 29.33 2.05 15.27
CA TRP A 237 29.77 2.56 13.97
C TRP A 237 28.68 3.44 13.34
N ILE A 238 27.42 3.01 13.35
CA ILE A 238 26.30 3.82 12.85
C ILE A 238 26.20 5.14 13.62
N THR A 239 26.18 5.10 14.96
CA THR A 239 26.08 6.30 15.80
C THR A 239 27.14 7.35 15.46
N ASN A 240 28.35 6.91 15.09
CA ASN A 240 29.48 7.81 14.83
C ASN A 240 29.62 8.25 13.37
N ASN A 241 29.02 7.52 12.41
CA ASN A 241 29.31 7.71 10.98
C ASN A 241 28.06 7.94 10.13
N ALA A 242 26.88 7.51 10.58
CA ALA A 242 25.65 7.67 9.82
C ALA A 242 25.12 9.11 9.94
N PRO A 243 24.50 9.67 8.88
CA PRO A 243 23.80 10.94 8.99
C PRO A 243 22.71 10.88 10.07
N PRO A 244 22.47 11.98 10.81
CA PRO A 244 21.37 12.05 11.77
C PRO A 244 20.04 11.65 11.12
N LYS A 245 19.13 11.03 11.90
CA LYS A 245 17.82 10.57 11.40
C LYS A 245 17.90 9.47 10.33
N SER A 246 18.97 8.69 10.33
CA SER A 246 19.03 7.45 9.56
C SER A 246 18.12 6.36 10.15
N VAL A 247 17.62 5.48 9.29
CA VAL A 247 16.82 4.31 9.68
C VAL A 247 17.71 3.08 9.71
N VAL A 248 17.59 2.27 10.74
CA VAL A 248 18.40 1.07 10.96
C VAL A 248 17.49 -0.14 11.10
N ASN A 249 17.69 -1.13 10.24
CA ASN A 249 17.04 -2.44 10.34
C ASN A 249 17.98 -3.43 11.02
N ILE A 250 17.49 -4.13 12.05
CA ILE A 250 18.16 -5.27 12.67
C ILE A 250 17.21 -6.47 12.63
N SER A 251 17.43 -7.34 11.66
CA SER A 251 16.69 -8.61 11.54
C SER A 251 17.37 -9.76 12.30
N ILE A 252 18.14 -9.42 13.34
CA ILE A 252 18.87 -10.34 14.21
C ILE A 252 18.40 -10.09 15.65
N ALA A 253 17.93 -11.15 16.31
CA ALA A 253 17.51 -11.09 17.70
C ALA A 253 17.94 -12.37 18.42
N GLY A 254 18.00 -12.29 19.75
CA GLY A 254 18.35 -13.43 20.59
C GLY A 254 17.68 -13.35 21.96
N PRO A 255 17.80 -14.41 22.77
CA PRO A 255 17.22 -14.43 24.11
C PRO A 255 17.78 -13.28 24.94
N ALA A 256 16.88 -12.54 25.58
CA ALA A 256 17.24 -11.48 26.51
C ALA A 256 17.91 -12.06 27.77
N PHE A 257 17.49 -13.24 28.20
CA PHE A 257 18.03 -13.96 29.35
C PHE A 257 18.87 -15.15 28.91
N ASP A 258 20.12 -15.20 29.36
CA ASP A 258 21.08 -16.25 29.06
C ASP A 258 21.75 -16.67 30.38
N GLY A 259 21.63 -17.95 30.74
CA GLY A 259 22.06 -18.44 32.06
C GLY A 259 21.37 -17.75 33.25
N GLY A 260 20.14 -17.25 33.08
CA GLY A 260 19.39 -16.51 34.11
C GLY A 260 19.78 -15.04 34.26
N SER A 261 20.65 -14.50 33.39
CA SER A 261 21.09 -13.11 33.40
C SER A 261 20.73 -12.41 32.10
N ASP A 262 20.35 -11.13 32.16
CA ASP A 262 20.13 -10.28 30.99
C ASP A 262 21.29 -9.32 30.69
N ALA A 263 22.44 -9.50 31.35
CA ALA A 263 23.59 -8.61 31.21
C ALA A 263 24.06 -8.49 29.76
N GLY A 264 24.08 -9.60 29.01
CA GLY A 264 24.45 -9.60 27.59
C GLY A 264 23.50 -8.78 26.72
N ALA A 265 22.20 -8.86 26.99
CA ALA A 265 21.19 -8.06 26.30
C ALA A 265 21.34 -6.57 26.63
N ARG A 266 21.51 -6.22 27.92
CA ARG A 266 21.68 -4.83 28.37
C ARG A 266 22.84 -4.10 27.69
N VAL A 267 23.92 -4.79 27.35
CA VAL A 267 25.06 -4.17 26.63
C VAL A 267 24.67 -3.78 25.20
N VAL A 268 23.93 -4.64 24.49
CA VAL A 268 23.40 -4.32 23.15
C VAL A 268 22.39 -3.18 23.24
N GLU A 269 21.47 -3.26 24.20
CA GLU A 269 20.42 -2.27 24.40
C GLU A 269 20.97 -0.88 24.78
N ALA A 270 22.05 -0.82 25.58
CA ALA A 270 22.71 0.44 25.91
C ALA A 270 23.27 1.13 24.66
N ALA A 271 23.89 0.36 23.75
CA ALA A 271 24.40 0.91 22.50
C ALA A 271 23.27 1.42 21.59
N ILE A 272 22.19 0.63 21.45
CA ILE A 272 21.02 1.03 20.66
C ILE A 272 20.38 2.29 21.24
N ARG A 273 20.18 2.35 22.56
CA ARG A 273 19.61 3.53 23.24
C ARG A 273 20.45 4.79 23.00
N ALA A 274 21.77 4.68 23.05
CA ALA A 274 22.66 5.79 22.74
C ALA A 274 22.53 6.24 21.27
N SER A 275 22.40 5.30 20.34
CA SER A 275 22.19 5.59 18.92
C SER A 275 20.82 6.24 18.64
N VAL A 276 19.76 5.77 19.32
CA VAL A 276 18.43 6.40 19.26
C VAL A 276 18.48 7.83 19.80
N ALA A 277 19.21 8.06 20.90
CA ALA A 277 19.42 9.40 21.45
C ALA A 277 20.22 10.32 20.50
N ALA A 278 21.07 9.76 19.63
CA ALA A 278 21.72 10.49 18.53
C ALA A 278 20.77 10.77 17.34
N GLY A 279 19.52 10.32 17.41
CA GLY A 279 18.45 10.62 16.47
C GLY A 279 18.19 9.55 15.42
N HIS A 280 18.76 8.35 15.56
CA HIS A 280 18.49 7.23 14.65
C HIS A 280 17.22 6.45 15.04
N THR A 281 16.53 5.88 14.07
CA THR A 281 15.35 5.03 14.31
C THR A 281 15.69 3.57 14.05
N TYR A 282 15.40 2.70 15.01
CA TYR A 282 15.67 1.26 14.92
C TYR A 282 14.39 0.46 14.73
N VAL A 283 14.41 -0.41 13.74
CA VAL A 283 13.34 -1.38 13.45
C VAL A 283 13.92 -2.78 13.57
N VAL A 284 13.27 -3.62 14.36
CA VAL A 284 13.83 -4.92 14.77
C VAL A 284 12.79 -6.04 14.65
N GLY A 285 13.23 -7.26 14.36
CA GLY A 285 12.34 -8.42 14.39
C GLY A 285 11.97 -8.84 15.82
N ALA A 286 10.72 -9.23 16.06
CA ALA A 286 10.24 -9.65 17.38
C ALA A 286 10.76 -11.03 17.83
N GLY A 287 11.28 -11.85 16.91
CA GLY A 287 11.75 -13.22 17.16
C GLY A 287 10.82 -14.30 16.58
N ASN A 288 11.33 -15.52 16.47
CA ASN A 288 10.76 -16.58 15.62
C ASN A 288 10.56 -17.91 16.36
N ASN A 289 10.08 -17.87 17.61
CA ASN A 289 9.94 -19.05 18.46
C ASN A 289 8.58 -19.19 19.14
N ASP A 290 7.54 -18.54 18.62
CA ASP A 290 6.18 -18.51 19.21
C ASP A 290 6.19 -18.12 20.70
N GLY A 291 7.10 -17.19 21.06
CA GLY A 291 7.33 -16.74 22.42
C GLY A 291 6.92 -15.29 22.67
N ASN A 292 7.11 -14.84 23.91
CA ASN A 292 6.90 -13.45 24.28
C ASN A 292 8.04 -12.58 23.74
N ALA A 293 7.71 -11.56 22.94
CA ALA A 293 8.70 -10.62 22.39
C ALA A 293 9.48 -9.86 23.49
N CYS A 294 8.92 -9.73 24.70
CA CYS A 294 9.60 -9.12 25.84
C CYS A 294 10.78 -9.96 26.39
N ASP A 295 10.85 -11.25 26.04
CA ASP A 295 11.97 -12.13 26.39
C ASP A 295 13.09 -12.10 25.33
N VAL A 296 12.97 -11.24 24.32
CA VAL A 296 13.89 -11.13 23.19
C VAL A 296 14.55 -9.75 23.15
N SER A 297 15.86 -9.72 22.93
CA SER A 297 16.62 -8.49 22.72
C SER A 297 17.09 -8.42 21.27
N PRO A 298 16.98 -7.27 20.58
CA PRO A 298 16.56 -5.95 21.12
C PRO A 298 15.04 -5.69 21.17
N ALA A 299 14.20 -6.65 20.76
CA ALA A 299 12.74 -6.46 20.62
C ALA A 299 12.03 -5.94 21.88
N ARG A 300 12.51 -6.26 23.09
CA ARG A 300 11.94 -5.78 24.35
C ARG A 300 12.15 -4.30 24.65
N MET A 301 12.97 -3.60 23.86
CA MET A 301 13.28 -2.20 24.10
C MET A 301 12.10 -1.30 23.71
N PRO A 302 11.64 -0.38 24.58
CA PRO A 302 10.62 0.60 24.20
C PRO A 302 11.12 1.64 23.19
N GLU A 303 12.43 1.80 23.03
CA GLU A 303 13.02 2.77 22.09
C GLU A 303 13.13 2.27 20.64
N VAL A 304 12.79 1.00 20.37
CA VAL A 304 12.82 0.40 19.02
C VAL A 304 11.41 0.07 18.56
N ILE A 305 11.25 -0.09 17.24
CA ILE A 305 10.02 -0.60 16.65
C ILE A 305 10.18 -2.11 16.46
N ALA A 306 9.59 -2.90 17.35
CA ALA A 306 9.60 -4.35 17.28
C ALA A 306 8.46 -4.85 16.38
N VAL A 307 8.82 -5.64 15.37
CA VAL A 307 7.93 -6.06 14.30
C VAL A 307 7.71 -7.57 14.33
N ALA A 308 6.45 -7.97 14.49
CA ALA A 308 6.02 -9.35 14.39
C ALA A 308 5.59 -9.71 12.95
N ALA A 309 5.47 -11.01 12.65
CA ALA A 309 5.20 -11.51 11.31
C ALA A 309 3.78 -12.04 11.16
N SER A 310 3.10 -11.62 10.09
CA SER A 310 1.78 -12.11 9.69
C SER A 310 1.80 -12.74 8.30
N SER A 311 0.71 -13.42 7.96
CA SER A 311 0.44 -13.90 6.61
C SER A 311 -0.21 -12.81 5.75
N ALA A 312 0.41 -12.46 4.62
CA ALA A 312 -0.21 -11.54 3.64
C ALA A 312 -1.53 -12.09 3.05
N ALA A 313 -1.74 -13.41 3.12
CA ALA A 313 -2.88 -14.06 2.49
C ALA A 313 -4.13 -14.11 3.39
N THR A 314 -3.95 -14.07 4.72
CA THR A 314 -5.04 -14.37 5.67
C THR A 314 -5.15 -13.36 6.80
N ASP A 315 -4.17 -12.48 6.97
CA ASP A 315 -3.98 -11.61 8.12
C ASP A 315 -3.89 -12.36 9.45
N VAL A 316 -3.47 -13.62 9.43
CA VAL A 316 -3.23 -14.40 10.65
C VAL A 316 -1.76 -14.24 11.06
N ARG A 317 -1.47 -14.20 12.36
CA ARG A 317 -0.10 -14.27 12.89
C ARG A 317 0.62 -15.50 12.31
N TRP A 318 1.83 -15.31 11.80
CA TRP A 318 2.65 -16.44 11.39
C TRP A 318 2.95 -17.32 12.61
N PRO A 319 2.73 -18.66 12.59
CA PRO A 319 2.73 -19.47 13.81
C PRO A 319 4.01 -19.40 14.65
N SER A 320 5.17 -19.15 14.04
CA SER A 320 6.44 -19.01 14.78
C SER A 320 6.77 -17.58 15.18
N SER A 321 5.97 -16.57 14.78
CA SER A 321 6.22 -15.18 15.19
C SER A 321 6.06 -15.04 16.69
N ASN A 322 7.00 -14.37 17.34
CA ASN A 322 6.79 -13.90 18.70
C ASN A 322 5.69 -12.84 18.74
N PHE A 323 5.09 -12.69 19.93
CA PHE A 323 3.88 -11.88 20.17
C PHE A 323 3.93 -11.17 21.53
N GLY A 324 2.86 -10.42 21.83
CA GLY A 324 2.65 -9.75 23.12
C GLY A 324 3.06 -8.28 23.14
N PHE A 325 2.97 -7.68 24.32
CA PHE A 325 3.03 -6.22 24.54
C PHE A 325 4.28 -5.51 23.99
N CYS A 326 5.42 -6.20 23.89
CA CYS A 326 6.64 -5.59 23.33
C CYS A 326 6.63 -5.52 21.80
N VAL A 327 5.59 -6.01 21.12
CA VAL A 327 5.39 -5.84 19.67
C VAL A 327 4.67 -4.52 19.42
N ASN A 328 5.23 -3.67 18.56
CA ASN A 328 4.58 -2.43 18.13
C ASN A 328 3.53 -2.69 17.04
N LEU A 329 3.90 -3.50 16.05
CA LEU A 329 3.04 -3.82 14.91
C LEU A 329 3.49 -5.12 14.22
N TYR A 330 2.60 -5.64 13.39
CA TYR A 330 2.86 -6.72 12.46
C TYR A 330 3.18 -6.19 11.07
N ALA A 331 3.95 -6.96 10.30
CA ALA A 331 4.03 -6.83 8.85
C ALA A 331 4.07 -8.23 8.21
N PRO A 332 3.77 -8.35 6.90
CA PRO A 332 3.85 -9.63 6.23
C PRO A 332 5.23 -10.28 6.39
N GLY A 333 5.28 -11.48 6.94
CA GLY A 333 6.54 -12.19 7.17
C GLY A 333 6.47 -13.68 6.86
N GLU A 334 5.34 -14.20 6.38
CA GLU A 334 5.19 -15.59 5.97
C GLU A 334 5.25 -15.75 4.45
N ASN A 335 6.10 -16.66 3.96
CA ASN A 335 6.24 -17.03 2.54
C ASN A 335 6.54 -15.82 1.63
N ILE A 336 7.50 -15.00 2.06
CA ILE A 336 7.90 -13.77 1.38
C ILE A 336 9.01 -14.06 0.38
N THR A 337 8.79 -13.70 -0.89
CA THR A 337 9.78 -13.81 -1.96
C THR A 337 10.59 -12.52 -2.08
N THR A 338 11.92 -12.65 -2.10
CA THR A 338 12.87 -11.53 -2.16
C THR A 338 14.18 -11.93 -2.86
N ALA A 339 15.13 -11.00 -2.92
CA ALA A 339 16.46 -11.22 -3.49
C ALA A 339 17.31 -12.21 -2.67
N SER A 340 18.15 -12.96 -3.36
CA SER A 340 19.14 -13.88 -2.78
C SER A 340 20.55 -13.41 -3.09
N ASN A 341 21.53 -13.84 -2.30
CA ASN A 341 22.94 -13.54 -2.54
C ASN A 341 23.57 -14.43 -3.63
N LEU A 342 22.91 -15.52 -4.06
CA LEU A 342 23.51 -16.55 -4.92
C LEU A 342 23.92 -16.04 -6.32
N SER A 343 23.24 -15.04 -6.85
CA SER A 343 23.59 -14.39 -8.12
C SER A 343 23.00 -12.98 -8.19
N PRO A 344 23.35 -12.16 -9.19
CA PRO A 344 22.74 -10.85 -9.39
C PRO A 344 21.21 -10.85 -9.59
N THR A 345 20.58 -12.00 -9.85
CA THR A 345 19.14 -12.09 -10.15
C THR A 345 18.44 -13.20 -9.35
N ALA A 346 19.16 -13.90 -8.48
CA ALA A 346 18.60 -15.03 -7.75
C ALA A 346 17.56 -14.57 -6.74
N THR A 347 16.51 -15.36 -6.56
CA THR A 347 15.48 -15.10 -5.57
C THR A 347 15.47 -16.19 -4.50
N LEU A 348 14.88 -15.87 -3.35
CA LEU A 348 14.54 -16.85 -2.32
C LEU A 348 13.15 -16.54 -1.77
N THR A 349 12.51 -17.56 -1.21
CA THR A 349 11.28 -17.42 -0.44
C THR A 349 11.55 -17.88 0.98
N GLY A 350 11.19 -17.05 1.96
CA GLY A 350 11.41 -17.36 3.37
C GLY A 350 10.31 -16.79 4.26
N SER A 351 10.36 -17.20 5.53
CA SER A 351 9.44 -16.73 6.56
C SER A 351 10.21 -16.28 7.80
N GLY A 352 9.73 -15.25 8.48
CA GLY A 352 10.34 -14.73 9.69
C GLY A 352 9.91 -13.31 10.03
N THR A 353 10.02 -12.95 11.31
CA THR A 353 10.02 -11.54 11.73
C THR A 353 11.16 -10.75 11.08
N SER A 354 12.22 -11.45 10.64
CA SER A 354 13.30 -10.91 9.82
C SER A 354 12.86 -10.45 8.43
N PHE A 355 11.76 -10.99 7.89
CA PHE A 355 11.15 -10.58 6.61
C PHE A 355 10.09 -9.48 6.82
N ALA A 356 9.51 -9.39 8.01
CA ALA A 356 8.52 -8.37 8.39
C ALA A 356 9.19 -7.02 8.74
N ALA A 357 10.18 -7.02 9.64
CA ALA A 357 10.91 -5.83 10.09
C ALA A 357 11.45 -4.92 8.97
N PRO A 358 12.10 -5.42 7.90
CA PRO A 358 12.64 -4.55 6.85
C PRO A 358 11.56 -3.78 6.10
N GLN A 359 10.33 -4.31 5.97
CA GLN A 359 9.23 -3.59 5.33
C GLN A 359 8.84 -2.35 6.14
N VAL A 360 8.80 -2.48 7.47
CA VAL A 360 8.58 -1.35 8.40
C VAL A 360 9.75 -0.37 8.32
N ALA A 361 11.01 -0.84 8.26
CA ALA A 361 12.16 0.04 8.07
C ALA A 361 12.06 0.86 6.76
N GLY A 362 11.59 0.22 5.68
CA GLY A 362 11.29 0.91 4.44
C GLY A 362 10.15 1.93 4.59
N ALA A 363 9.08 1.60 5.31
CA ALA A 363 7.99 2.55 5.59
C ALA A 363 8.48 3.77 6.40
N VAL A 364 9.31 3.57 7.42
CA VAL A 364 9.92 4.66 8.20
C VAL A 364 10.80 5.54 7.31
N ALA A 365 11.60 4.95 6.42
CA ALA A 365 12.41 5.70 5.46
C ALA A 365 11.53 6.50 4.49
N PHE A 366 10.42 5.92 4.02
CA PHE A 366 9.45 6.62 3.20
C PHE A 366 8.85 7.83 3.94
N ARG A 367 8.34 7.66 5.16
CA ARG A 367 7.79 8.76 5.97
C ARG A 367 8.82 9.81 6.37
N SER A 368 10.07 9.42 6.49
CA SER A 368 11.16 10.37 6.75
C SER A 368 11.32 11.41 5.63
N MET A 369 10.86 11.14 4.40
CA MET A 369 10.95 12.07 3.27
C MET A 369 10.09 13.32 3.44
N SER A 370 8.90 13.19 4.04
CA SER A 370 7.95 14.28 4.21
C SER A 370 8.29 15.20 5.41
N GLY A 371 9.44 14.97 6.05
CA GLY A 371 9.88 15.74 7.22
C GLY A 371 9.05 15.46 8.48
N ALA A 372 8.46 14.27 8.57
CA ALA A 372 7.81 13.75 9.76
C ALA A 372 8.69 13.95 11.00
N PRO A 373 8.18 14.59 12.08
CA PRO A 373 8.97 14.80 13.30
C PRO A 373 9.44 13.50 13.95
N ASN A 374 8.58 12.46 13.91
CA ASN A 374 8.87 11.11 14.36
C ASN A 374 8.27 10.10 13.35
N PRO A 375 9.05 9.65 12.35
CA PRO A 375 8.55 8.78 11.29
C PRO A 375 8.18 7.37 11.80
N GLY A 376 8.79 6.90 12.88
CA GLY A 376 8.45 5.62 13.51
C GLY A 376 7.04 5.63 14.09
N PHE A 377 6.76 6.62 14.94
CA PHE A 377 5.44 6.84 15.50
C PHE A 377 4.37 7.04 14.41
N GLN A 378 4.71 7.71 13.31
CA GLN A 378 3.79 7.89 12.19
C GLN A 378 3.43 6.55 11.54
N VAL A 379 4.39 5.66 11.33
CA VAL A 379 4.13 4.32 10.77
C VAL A 379 3.25 3.47 11.70
N GLU A 380 3.50 3.51 13.02
CA GLU A 380 2.64 2.85 14.00
C GLU A 380 1.22 3.42 13.96
N PHE A 381 1.07 4.75 13.95
CA PHE A 381 -0.23 5.41 13.90
C PHE A 381 -1.03 5.11 12.62
N GLU A 382 -0.36 5.01 11.47
CA GLU A 382 -1.01 4.75 10.18
C GLU A 382 -1.32 3.27 9.94
N SER A 383 -0.74 2.37 10.75
CA SER A 383 -0.98 0.93 10.67
C SER A 383 -2.47 0.62 10.85
N THR A 384 -2.93 -0.46 10.22
CA THR A 384 -4.33 -0.86 10.29
C THR A 384 -4.60 -1.53 11.64
N PRO A 385 -5.38 -0.91 12.55
CA PRO A 385 -5.63 -1.48 13.87
C PRO A 385 -6.49 -2.75 13.76
N ASN A 386 -6.24 -3.72 14.64
CA ASN A 386 -6.98 -4.98 14.73
C ASN A 386 -7.06 -5.77 13.41
N ALA A 387 -6.09 -5.60 12.52
CA ALA A 387 -6.04 -6.32 11.26
C ALA A 387 -5.58 -7.76 11.46
N VAL A 388 -4.66 -8.00 12.39
CA VAL A 388 -4.10 -9.34 12.61
C VAL A 388 -5.01 -10.19 13.48
N LYS A 389 -5.43 -11.33 12.94
CA LYS A 389 -6.25 -12.35 13.59
C LYS A 389 -5.39 -13.24 14.49
N ASP A 390 -6.03 -13.77 15.54
CA ASP A 390 -5.44 -14.68 16.52
C ASP A 390 -4.24 -14.09 17.30
N GLU A 391 -4.15 -12.76 17.36
CA GLU A 391 -3.24 -12.04 18.26
C GLU A 391 -3.95 -11.77 19.61
N PRO A 392 -3.45 -12.33 20.73
CA PRO A 392 -4.06 -12.13 22.05
C PRO A 392 -3.94 -10.69 22.58
N ASP A 393 -2.96 -9.91 22.14
CA ASP A 393 -2.83 -8.49 22.51
C ASP A 393 -3.41 -7.57 21.43
N VAL A 394 -4.62 -7.07 21.68
CA VAL A 394 -5.33 -6.16 20.75
C VAL A 394 -4.56 -4.88 20.44
N ASN A 395 -3.66 -4.43 21.31
CA ASN A 395 -2.84 -3.25 21.05
C ASN A 395 -1.69 -3.54 20.07
N ALA A 396 -1.23 -4.79 20.02
CA ALA A 396 -0.19 -5.27 19.11
C ALA A 396 -0.76 -5.73 17.75
N ALA A 397 -2.06 -6.03 17.65
CA ALA A 397 -2.74 -6.57 16.46
C ALA A 397 -2.85 -5.58 15.27
N GLN A 398 -2.00 -4.57 15.21
CA GLN A 398 -1.94 -3.58 14.13
C GLN A 398 -1.08 -4.12 12.99
N LEU A 399 -1.50 -3.95 11.74
CA LEU A 399 -0.74 -4.37 10.58
C LEU A 399 -0.18 -3.16 9.82
N LEU A 400 1.10 -3.23 9.45
CA LEU A 400 1.77 -2.22 8.63
C LEU A 400 0.90 -1.83 7.44
N HIS A 401 0.69 -0.53 7.31
CA HIS A 401 0.09 0.07 6.13
C HIS A 401 1.05 1.08 5.52
N VAL A 402 1.32 0.93 4.22
CA VAL A 402 2.17 1.80 3.42
C VAL A 402 1.33 2.31 2.25
N GLY A 403 0.75 3.49 2.45
CA GLY A 403 -0.23 4.09 1.56
C GLY A 403 -0.68 5.44 2.09
N GLY A 404 -1.84 5.96 1.73
CA GLY A 404 -2.38 7.16 2.36
C GLY A 404 -1.78 8.50 1.95
N LEU A 405 -0.58 8.56 1.34
CA LEU A 405 -0.03 9.81 0.83
C LEU A 405 -0.45 10.01 -0.62
N TYR A 406 -1.33 10.97 -0.85
CA TYR A 406 -1.76 11.37 -2.17
C TYR A 406 -1.33 12.81 -2.40
N ALA A 407 -0.66 13.08 -3.52
CA ALA A 407 -0.21 14.43 -3.86
C ALA A 407 -0.82 14.90 -5.19
N ASN A 408 -0.67 16.18 -5.52
CA ASN A 408 -0.77 16.63 -6.90
C ASN A 408 0.46 17.52 -7.18
N PRO A 409 1.42 17.04 -7.97
CA PRO A 409 2.67 17.75 -8.22
C PRO A 409 2.53 18.82 -9.31
N THR A 410 1.33 19.05 -9.82
CA THR A 410 1.08 20.03 -10.88
C THR A 410 1.00 21.42 -10.27
N ASP A 411 1.89 22.30 -10.71
CA ASP A 411 1.82 23.72 -10.38
C ASP A 411 0.50 24.32 -10.90
N VAL A 412 -0.23 25.01 -10.03
CA VAL A 412 -1.52 25.64 -10.36
C VAL A 412 -1.42 27.15 -10.19
N PRO A 413 -1.48 27.93 -11.29
CA PRO A 413 -1.45 29.39 -11.22
C PRO A 413 -2.68 29.95 -10.48
N ILE A 414 -2.41 30.83 -9.52
CA ILE A 414 -3.44 31.60 -8.79
C ILE A 414 -3.51 32.97 -9.45
N LYS A 415 -4.64 33.23 -10.12
CA LYS A 415 -4.91 34.52 -10.75
C LYS A 415 -5.45 35.49 -9.70
N ASP A 416 -5.16 36.77 -9.93
CA ASP A 416 -5.66 37.87 -9.11
C ASP A 416 -7.19 37.83 -9.00
N LYS A 417 -7.70 38.00 -7.78
CA LYS A 417 -9.13 38.01 -7.45
C LYS A 417 -9.92 36.80 -7.96
N ALA A 418 -9.29 35.62 -8.02
CA ALA A 418 -9.90 34.41 -8.57
C ALA A 418 -9.85 33.24 -7.59
N THR A 419 -10.75 32.29 -7.80
CA THR A 419 -10.67 30.98 -7.16
C THR A 419 -10.07 29.97 -8.13
N VAL A 420 -9.11 29.20 -7.65
CA VAL A 420 -8.54 28.06 -8.37
C VAL A 420 -8.67 26.80 -7.53
N SER A 421 -8.73 25.65 -8.20
CA SER A 421 -8.78 24.34 -7.53
C SER A 421 -7.69 23.44 -8.09
N SER A 422 -7.03 22.70 -7.20
CA SER A 422 -6.21 21.54 -7.55
C SER A 422 -6.90 20.29 -7.01
N THR A 423 -6.93 19.20 -7.78
CA THR A 423 -7.62 17.96 -7.40
C THR A 423 -6.63 16.83 -7.17
N ILE A 424 -6.84 16.06 -6.11
CA ILE A 424 -6.21 14.78 -5.81
C ILE A 424 -7.30 13.71 -5.85
N ALA A 425 -7.12 12.71 -6.73
CA ALA A 425 -7.96 11.53 -6.73
C ALA A 425 -7.37 10.51 -5.74
N VAL A 426 -8.15 10.17 -4.71
CA VAL A 426 -7.79 9.19 -3.68
C VAL A 426 -8.47 7.87 -3.99
N SER A 427 -7.70 6.78 -3.95
CA SER A 427 -8.17 5.42 -4.17
C SER A 427 -7.30 4.42 -3.42
N GLY A 428 -7.88 3.33 -2.91
CA GLY A 428 -7.14 2.24 -2.25
C GLY A 428 -7.17 2.29 -0.72
N GLU A 429 -7.85 3.26 -0.10
CA GLU A 429 -7.91 3.41 1.37
C GLU A 429 -8.93 2.50 2.08
N GLY A 430 -9.32 1.37 1.47
CA GLY A 430 -10.35 0.45 2.01
C GLY A 430 -11.79 1.00 1.94
N ASP A 431 -12.78 0.12 2.19
CA ASP A 431 -14.23 0.41 2.10
C ASP A 431 -14.77 1.13 3.37
N PRO A 432 -15.75 2.05 3.28
CA PRO A 432 -16.10 3.07 4.28
C PRO A 432 -17.01 2.57 5.43
N GLY A 433 -16.97 1.28 5.76
CA GLY A 433 -17.84 0.66 6.78
C GLY A 433 -17.28 0.66 8.21
N ALA A 434 -15.99 0.91 8.38
CA ALA A 434 -15.37 1.12 9.69
C ALA A 434 -14.98 2.58 9.80
N ALA A 435 -15.47 3.27 10.82
CA ALA A 435 -14.96 4.57 11.20
C ALA A 435 -13.45 4.46 11.46
N LEU A 436 -12.64 4.73 10.44
CA LEU A 436 -11.29 5.16 10.67
C LEU A 436 -11.45 6.49 11.41
N GLY A 437 -10.97 6.56 12.65
CA GLY A 437 -10.91 7.79 13.43
C GLY A 437 -9.88 8.77 12.84
N THR A 438 -9.88 8.96 11.52
CA THR A 438 -8.77 9.56 10.78
C THR A 438 -8.86 11.07 10.84
N VAL A 439 -7.91 11.62 11.60
CA VAL A 439 -7.44 12.98 11.39
C VAL A 439 -6.42 12.93 10.26
N LEU A 440 -6.85 13.30 9.05
CA LEU A 440 -5.94 13.39 7.91
C LEU A 440 -5.04 14.63 8.04
N ARG A 441 -3.91 14.63 7.36
CA ARG A 441 -2.95 15.74 7.35
C ARG A 441 -2.85 16.36 5.96
N ILE A 442 -3.03 17.68 5.89
CA ILE A 442 -2.83 18.46 4.67
C ILE A 442 -1.50 19.20 4.73
N ASN A 443 -0.72 19.09 3.66
CA ASN A 443 0.42 19.96 3.41
C ASN A 443 0.19 20.71 2.10
N ALA A 444 0.55 21.99 2.06
CA ALA A 444 0.51 22.78 0.84
C ALA A 444 1.60 23.86 0.87
N VAL A 445 2.22 24.11 -0.28
CA VAL A 445 3.14 25.22 -0.48
C VAL A 445 2.60 26.09 -1.60
N ILE A 446 2.33 27.35 -1.27
CA ILE A 446 1.79 28.34 -2.19
C ILE A 446 2.75 29.51 -2.23
N LYS A 447 3.28 29.81 -3.41
CA LYS A 447 4.03 31.04 -3.63
C LYS A 447 3.07 32.19 -3.87
N HIS A 448 3.19 33.26 -3.10
CA HIS A 448 2.32 34.43 -3.20
C HIS A 448 2.99 35.66 -2.60
N GLN A 449 2.72 36.84 -3.14
CA GLN A 449 3.30 38.12 -2.68
C GLN A 449 2.65 38.65 -1.39
N ALA A 450 1.53 38.05 -0.97
CA ALA A 450 0.80 38.43 0.24
C ALA A 450 -0.08 37.27 0.73
N ARG A 451 0.42 36.44 1.64
CA ARG A 451 -0.27 35.22 2.11
C ARG A 451 -1.57 35.48 2.88
N GLY A 452 -1.74 36.67 3.45
CA GLY A 452 -2.99 37.07 4.12
C GLY A 452 -4.16 37.31 3.17
N GLN A 453 -3.90 37.47 1.87
CA GLN A 453 -4.96 37.64 0.86
C GLN A 453 -5.62 36.32 0.46
N LEU A 454 -5.03 35.19 0.87
CA LEU A 454 -5.49 33.86 0.48
C LEU A 454 -6.51 33.31 1.48
N GLN A 455 -7.54 32.67 0.94
CA GLN A 455 -8.36 31.68 1.65
C GLN A 455 -8.08 30.31 1.04
N VAL A 456 -7.84 29.32 1.89
CA VAL A 456 -7.59 27.93 1.45
C VAL A 456 -8.58 27.00 2.13
N ASP A 457 -9.37 26.28 1.32
CA ASP A 457 -10.35 25.31 1.74
C ASP A 457 -10.02 23.92 1.15
N LEU A 458 -10.15 22.88 1.97
CA LEU A 458 -10.20 21.50 1.49
C LEU A 458 -11.64 21.14 1.17
N VAL A 459 -11.94 20.82 -0.09
CA VAL A 459 -13.22 20.27 -0.53
C VAL A 459 -13.09 18.76 -0.60
N VAL A 460 -13.86 18.04 0.19
CA VAL A 460 -13.79 16.57 0.28
C VAL A 460 -14.74 15.90 -0.72
N PRO A 461 -14.70 14.56 -0.93
CA PRO A 461 -15.50 13.89 -1.96
C PRO A 461 -17.02 14.11 -1.86
N THR A 462 -17.53 14.35 -0.65
CA THR A 462 -18.96 14.67 -0.42
C THR A 462 -19.34 16.11 -0.78
N GLY A 463 -18.36 16.95 -1.14
CA GLY A 463 -18.51 18.39 -1.36
C GLY A 463 -18.41 19.24 -0.09
N LYS A 464 -18.32 18.62 1.10
CA LYS A 464 -18.10 19.34 2.37
C LYS A 464 -16.75 20.06 2.33
N LYS A 465 -16.69 21.27 2.91
CA LYS A 465 -15.48 22.09 2.95
C LYS A 465 -14.91 22.21 4.36
N TYR A 466 -13.59 22.15 4.46
CA TYR A 466 -12.83 22.42 5.68
C TYR A 466 -11.88 23.58 5.45
N ARG A 467 -12.00 24.65 6.25
CA ARG A 467 -11.12 25.82 6.19
C ARG A 467 -9.74 25.46 6.72
N LEU A 468 -8.72 25.58 5.88
CA LEU A 468 -7.32 25.36 6.27
C LEU A 468 -6.61 26.67 6.59
N HIS A 469 -6.94 27.74 5.86
CA HIS A 469 -6.38 29.09 6.07
C HIS A 469 -7.40 30.16 5.71
N SER A 470 -7.53 31.18 6.55
CA SER A 470 -8.45 32.30 6.34
C SER A 470 -7.69 33.56 5.96
N MET A 471 -8.33 34.41 5.15
CA MET A 471 -7.80 35.74 4.85
C MET A 471 -7.55 36.53 6.15
N SER A 472 -6.49 37.34 6.14
CA SER A 472 -6.05 38.16 7.25
C SER A 472 -5.26 39.37 6.74
N ASN A 473 -4.83 40.25 7.65
CA ASN A 473 -4.01 41.42 7.30
C ASN A 473 -2.51 41.08 7.16
N ASP A 474 -2.15 39.81 7.01
CA ASP A 474 -0.76 39.36 6.87
C ASP A 474 -0.21 39.68 5.47
N THR A 475 0.79 40.54 5.39
CA THR A 475 1.43 40.96 4.15
C THR A 475 2.68 40.16 3.80
N GLY A 476 3.00 39.10 4.55
CA GLY A 476 4.17 38.27 4.30
C GLY A 476 4.04 37.46 3.00
N ASP A 477 5.19 37.18 2.38
CA ASP A 477 5.26 36.29 1.22
C ASP A 477 5.01 34.83 1.62
N ASP A 478 4.56 34.05 0.65
CA ASP A 478 4.41 32.59 0.65
C ASP A 478 3.58 31.99 1.80
N LEU A 479 2.70 31.05 1.47
CA LEU A 479 1.92 30.29 2.44
C LEU A 479 2.40 28.84 2.47
N ILE A 480 2.89 28.41 3.63
CA ILE A 480 3.26 27.02 3.89
C ILE A 480 2.30 26.44 4.93
N LEU A 481 1.42 25.55 4.48
CA LEU A 481 0.58 24.73 5.33
C LEU A 481 1.32 23.43 5.59
N LYS A 482 1.64 23.15 6.86
CA LYS A 482 2.38 21.95 7.26
C LYS A 482 1.57 21.16 8.27
N GLN A 483 1.23 19.93 7.91
CA GLN A 483 0.57 18.94 8.77
C GLN A 483 -0.74 19.44 9.38
N ILE A 484 -1.53 20.20 8.62
CA ILE A 484 -2.81 20.73 9.07
C ILE A 484 -3.77 19.56 9.32
N PRO A 485 -4.21 19.32 10.57
CA PRO A 485 -5.13 18.24 10.88
C PRO A 485 -6.54 18.58 10.39
N VAL A 486 -7.19 17.63 9.71
CA VAL A 486 -8.62 17.71 9.37
C VAL A 486 -9.28 16.45 9.89
N ASN A 487 -10.27 16.61 10.77
CA ASN A 487 -11.09 15.49 11.17
C ASN A 487 -12.10 15.21 10.05
N ALA A 488 -11.87 14.13 9.31
CA ALA A 488 -12.71 13.69 8.21
C ALA A 488 -13.20 12.25 8.43
N SER A 489 -13.37 11.83 9.69
CA SER A 489 -13.81 10.48 10.05
C SER A 489 -15.21 10.14 9.51
N ASP A 490 -16.01 11.15 9.13
CA ASP A 490 -17.33 11.00 8.51
C ASP A 490 -17.28 10.96 6.97
N ILE A 491 -16.09 11.08 6.38
CA ILE A 491 -15.90 11.22 4.94
C ILE A 491 -15.34 9.93 4.35
N PRO A 492 -15.93 9.39 3.27
CA PRO A 492 -15.31 8.31 2.52
C PRO A 492 -13.91 8.72 2.04
N PRO A 493 -12.86 7.92 2.34
CA PRO A 493 -11.50 8.32 2.00
C PRO A 493 -11.27 8.33 0.49
N ASN A 494 -11.86 7.37 -0.24
CA ASN A 494 -11.79 7.29 -1.69
C ASN A 494 -12.67 8.37 -2.36
N GLY A 495 -12.14 9.02 -3.40
CA GLY A 495 -12.83 10.04 -4.18
C GLY A 495 -11.96 11.24 -4.51
N ASN A 496 -12.57 12.28 -5.07
CA ASN A 496 -11.88 13.51 -5.42
C ASN A 496 -11.82 14.45 -4.22
N TRP A 497 -10.60 14.76 -3.79
CA TRP A 497 -10.31 15.80 -2.81
C TRP A 497 -9.74 17.00 -3.55
N GLN A 498 -10.18 18.21 -3.21
CA GLN A 498 -9.72 19.42 -3.89
C GLN A 498 -9.19 20.44 -2.90
N LEU A 499 -8.03 21.02 -3.19
CA LEU A 499 -7.56 22.23 -2.54
C LEU A 499 -8.09 23.42 -3.34
N GLN A 500 -9.01 24.16 -2.74
CA GLN A 500 -9.58 25.37 -3.31
C GLN A 500 -8.89 26.59 -2.69
N ILE A 501 -8.28 27.40 -3.54
CA ILE A 501 -7.54 28.60 -3.14
C ILE A 501 -8.23 29.81 -3.77
N PHE A 502 -8.65 30.75 -2.93
CA PHE A 502 -9.22 32.01 -3.36
C PHE A 502 -8.26 33.14 -2.98
N ASP A 503 -7.83 33.90 -3.98
CA ASP A 503 -7.22 35.21 -3.76
C ASP A 503 -8.32 36.27 -3.70
N GLY A 504 -8.49 36.90 -2.54
CA GLY A 504 -9.62 37.79 -2.26
C GLY A 504 -9.34 39.27 -2.44
N VAL A 505 -8.08 39.66 -2.63
CA VAL A 505 -7.66 41.06 -2.68
C VAL A 505 -6.94 41.32 -4.00
N THR A 506 -7.23 42.46 -4.62
CA THR A 506 -6.66 42.78 -5.93
C THR A 506 -5.19 43.17 -5.83
N GLY A 507 -4.39 42.77 -6.81
CA GLY A 507 -3.05 43.33 -7.06
C GLY A 507 -1.89 42.36 -6.85
N THR A 508 -2.17 41.10 -6.52
CA THR A 508 -1.14 40.05 -6.44
C THR A 508 -1.56 38.81 -7.19
N THR A 509 -0.59 37.94 -7.47
CA THR A 509 -0.81 36.63 -8.07
C THR A 509 0.11 35.62 -7.40
N GLY A 510 -0.11 34.34 -7.66
CA GLY A 510 0.78 33.31 -7.15
C GLY A 510 0.66 31.97 -7.85
N THR A 511 1.18 30.95 -7.21
CA THR A 511 1.17 29.58 -7.73
C THR A 511 1.16 28.61 -6.55
N LEU A 512 0.21 27.67 -6.57
CA LEU A 512 0.30 26.47 -5.74
C LEU A 512 1.37 25.58 -6.36
N ILE A 513 2.45 25.31 -5.63
CA ILE A 513 3.60 24.56 -6.16
C ILE A 513 3.63 23.10 -5.69
N ASP A 514 2.96 22.79 -4.57
CA ASP A 514 2.90 21.44 -4.04
C ASP A 514 1.74 21.34 -3.04
N TRP A 515 1.02 20.22 -3.05
CA TRP A 515 0.16 19.84 -1.94
C TRP A 515 -0.10 18.34 -1.89
N ASN A 516 -0.39 17.85 -0.68
CA ASN A 516 -0.71 16.45 -0.44
C ASN A 516 -1.70 16.26 0.72
N ILE A 517 -2.33 15.09 0.70
CA ILE A 517 -3.24 14.55 1.70
C ILE A 517 -2.61 13.27 2.23
N GLN A 518 -2.49 13.17 3.55
CA GLN A 518 -2.11 11.94 4.25
C GLN A 518 -3.31 11.41 5.04
N PHE A 519 -3.78 10.21 4.70
CA PHE A 519 -4.78 9.45 5.45
C PHE A 519 -4.18 8.75 6.65
#